data_AF-A0A1R1QU21-F1
#
_entry.id   AF-A0A1R1QU21-F1
#
_cell.length_a   1.000
_cell.length_b   1.000
_cell.length_c   1.000
_cell.angle_alpha   90.00
_cell.angle_beta   90.00
_cell.angle_gamma   90.00
#
_symmetry.space_group_name_H-M   'P 1'
#
loop_
_entity.id
_entity.type
_entity.pdbx_description
1 polymer ?
#
loop_
_entity_poly.entity_id
_entity_poly.type
_entity_poly.pdbx_seq_one_letter_code
_entity_poly.pdbx_strand_id
1 'polypeptide(L)'
;MTLAQELSVGEVARRSGLAVSTLHFYESKGLIASRRTGGNQRRYMRGVLRRIAVIRIAQRAGIPLEEIRQTFAAIPLDRAPTVREWERAMRAWTETLEQRINDLTDLRDKLFNCIGCGCLSVTDCPLRNCDDKLGAQGPGPRILITAAERRARRKRRG
;
A
#
# COMPACT_ATOMS: atom_id res chain seq x y z
N MET A 1 -4.39 -32.26 -15.43
CA MET A 1 -5.46 -32.15 -14.41
C MET A 1 -5.97 -30.73 -14.36
N THR A 2 -7.09 -30.46 -15.03
CA THR A 2 -7.62 -29.11 -15.30
C THR A 2 -8.43 -28.61 -14.10
N LEU A 3 -7.79 -27.94 -13.14
CA LEU A 3 -8.46 -27.37 -11.96
C LEU A 3 -8.97 -25.95 -12.24
N ALA A 4 -10.03 -25.81 -13.03
CA ALA A 4 -10.80 -24.57 -13.10
C ALA A 4 -12.11 -24.71 -12.30
N GLN A 5 -12.02 -24.80 -10.97
CA GLN A 5 -13.20 -24.70 -10.11
C GLN A 5 -13.51 -23.23 -9.83
N GLU A 6 -14.22 -22.60 -10.76
CA GLU A 6 -14.70 -21.23 -10.61
C GLU A 6 -15.66 -21.08 -9.41
N LEU A 7 -15.63 -19.92 -8.76
CA LEU A 7 -16.49 -19.58 -7.63
C LEU A 7 -17.55 -18.57 -8.08
N SER A 8 -18.77 -18.75 -7.59
CA SER A 8 -19.81 -17.72 -7.67
C SER A 8 -19.45 -16.50 -6.82
N VAL A 9 -20.09 -15.36 -7.12
CA VAL A 9 -19.91 -14.14 -6.31
C VAL A 9 -20.28 -14.34 -4.83
N GLY A 10 -21.32 -15.15 -4.55
CA GLY A 10 -21.74 -15.47 -3.18
C GLY A 10 -20.71 -16.32 -2.43
N GLU A 11 -20.08 -17.28 -3.11
CA GLU A 11 -19.00 -18.08 -2.51
C GLU A 11 -17.76 -17.25 -2.21
N VAL A 12 -17.38 -16.35 -3.13
CA VAL A 12 -16.27 -15.42 -2.90
C VAL A 12 -16.60 -14.49 -1.74
N ALA A 13 -17.80 -13.92 -1.69
CA ALA A 13 -18.25 -13.04 -0.61
C ALA A 13 -18.16 -13.75 0.75
N ARG A 14 -18.76 -14.95 0.87
CA ARG A 14 -18.74 -15.75 2.09
C ARG A 14 -17.32 -16.10 2.54
N ARG A 15 -16.45 -16.53 1.61
CA ARG A 15 -15.08 -16.97 1.95
C ARG A 15 -14.13 -15.81 2.22
N SER A 16 -14.31 -14.68 1.56
CA SER A 16 -13.50 -13.48 1.78
C SER A 16 -13.98 -12.61 2.94
N GLY A 17 -15.20 -12.84 3.43
CA GLY A 17 -15.86 -12.00 4.44
C GLY A 17 -16.18 -10.60 3.91
N LEU A 18 -16.32 -10.43 2.60
CA LEU A 18 -16.66 -9.16 1.96
C LEU A 18 -18.11 -9.18 1.47
N ALA A 19 -18.74 -8.01 1.48
CA ALA A 19 -20.01 -7.83 0.80
C ALA A 19 -19.84 -8.00 -0.72
N VAL A 20 -20.88 -8.47 -1.40
CA VAL A 20 -20.91 -8.58 -2.87
C VAL A 20 -20.66 -7.22 -3.54
N SER A 21 -21.17 -6.13 -2.96
CA SER A 21 -20.90 -4.77 -3.42
C SER A 21 -19.41 -4.41 -3.40
N THR A 22 -18.66 -4.85 -2.37
CA THR A 22 -17.21 -4.67 -2.30
C THR A 22 -16.49 -5.45 -3.39
N LEU A 23 -16.94 -6.66 -3.73
CA LEU A 23 -16.38 -7.43 -4.84
C LEU A 23 -16.61 -6.71 -6.18
N HIS A 24 -17.82 -6.22 -6.42
CA HIS A 24 -18.12 -5.42 -7.61
C HIS A 24 -17.29 -4.13 -7.66
N PHE A 25 -17.08 -3.49 -6.50
CA PHE A 25 -16.22 -2.32 -6.41
C PHE A 25 -14.77 -2.66 -6.77
N TYR A 26 -14.20 -3.74 -6.25
CA TYR A 26 -12.84 -4.18 -6.61
C TYR A 26 -12.73 -4.54 -8.09
N GLU A 27 -13.75 -5.18 -8.65
CA GLU A 27 -13.82 -5.47 -10.08
C GLU A 27 -13.83 -4.17 -10.90
N SER A 28 -14.65 -3.18 -10.51
CA SER A 28 -14.72 -1.87 -11.19
C SER A 28 -13.40 -1.08 -11.12
N LYS A 29 -12.57 -1.34 -10.10
CA LYS A 29 -11.24 -0.76 -9.93
C LYS A 29 -10.14 -1.58 -10.61
N GLY A 30 -10.48 -2.66 -11.32
CA GLY A 30 -9.51 -3.51 -12.02
C GLY A 30 -8.61 -4.31 -11.09
N LEU A 31 -9.01 -4.53 -9.83
CA LEU A 31 -8.23 -5.28 -8.85
C LEU A 31 -8.50 -6.78 -8.90
N ILE A 32 -9.69 -7.16 -9.34
CA ILE A 32 -10.10 -8.54 -9.55
C ILE A 32 -10.86 -8.61 -10.88
N ALA A 33 -10.97 -9.79 -11.46
CA ALA A 33 -11.77 -10.02 -12.66
C ALA A 33 -12.69 -11.21 -12.46
N SER A 34 -13.88 -11.12 -13.06
CA SER A 34 -14.77 -12.25 -13.26
C SER A 34 -14.97 -12.50 -14.75
N ARG A 35 -15.34 -13.73 -15.10
CA ARG A 35 -15.98 -14.03 -16.37
C ARG A 35 -17.49 -14.15 -16.18
N ARG A 36 -18.26 -14.00 -17.25
CA ARG A 36 -19.70 -14.24 -17.23
C ARG A 36 -20.06 -15.60 -17.81
N THR A 37 -21.04 -16.28 -17.22
CA THR A 37 -21.67 -17.48 -17.79
C THR A 37 -22.69 -17.11 -18.88
N GLY A 38 -23.20 -18.10 -19.61
CA GLY A 38 -24.30 -17.89 -20.57
C GLY A 38 -25.58 -17.33 -19.92
N GLY A 39 -25.79 -17.57 -18.62
CA GLY A 39 -26.86 -16.96 -17.82
C GLY A 39 -26.49 -15.61 -17.19
N ASN A 40 -25.46 -14.93 -17.70
CA ASN A 40 -24.97 -13.63 -17.23
C ASN A 40 -24.51 -13.58 -15.75
N GLN A 41 -24.19 -14.74 -15.14
CA GLN A 41 -23.68 -14.81 -13.77
C GLN A 41 -22.16 -14.61 -13.73
N ARG A 42 -21.66 -13.85 -12.76
CA ARG A 42 -20.22 -13.68 -12.53
C ARG A 42 -19.59 -14.94 -11.92
N ARG A 43 -18.44 -15.33 -12.46
CA ARG A 43 -17.62 -16.45 -12.01
C ARG A 43 -16.18 -16.00 -11.86
N TYR A 44 -15.58 -16.32 -10.73
CA TYR A 44 -14.22 -15.92 -10.38
C TYR A 44 -13.31 -17.15 -10.31
N MET A 45 -12.08 -17.01 -10.77
CA MET A 45 -11.07 -18.04 -10.53
C MET A 45 -10.72 -18.13 -9.05
N ARG A 46 -10.38 -19.33 -8.54
CA ARG A 46 -10.04 -19.52 -7.10
C ARG A 46 -8.91 -18.60 -6.62
N GLY A 47 -7.97 -18.26 -7.50
CA GLY A 47 -6.87 -17.34 -7.22
C GLY A 47 -7.33 -15.96 -6.74
N VAL A 48 -8.59 -15.56 -7.04
CA VAL A 48 -9.18 -14.30 -6.57
C VAL A 48 -9.14 -14.19 -5.04
N LEU A 49 -9.31 -15.29 -4.30
CA LEU A 49 -9.35 -15.27 -2.84
C LEU A 49 -7.99 -14.86 -2.25
N ARG A 50 -6.89 -15.37 -2.84
CA ARG A 50 -5.53 -14.97 -2.45
C ARG A 50 -5.29 -13.51 -2.76
N ARG A 51 -5.71 -13.05 -3.95
CA ARG A 51 -5.61 -11.65 -4.37
C ARG A 51 -6.37 -10.72 -3.40
N ILE A 52 -7.61 -11.06 -3.08
CA ILE A 52 -8.45 -10.33 -2.11
C ILE A 52 -7.80 -10.31 -0.72
N ALA A 53 -7.24 -11.43 -0.25
CA ALA A 53 -6.58 -11.47 1.05
C ALA A 53 -5.44 -10.46 1.14
N VAL A 54 -4.60 -10.36 0.11
CA VAL A 54 -3.49 -9.40 0.09
C VAL A 54 -4.01 -7.95 0.02
N ILE A 55 -5.01 -7.67 -0.82
CA ILE A 55 -5.64 -6.34 -0.90
C ILE A 55 -6.15 -5.92 0.49
N ARG A 56 -6.83 -6.83 1.22
CA ARG A 56 -7.37 -6.54 2.56
C ARG A 56 -6.28 -6.26 3.58
N ILE A 57 -5.20 -7.05 3.60
CA ILE A 57 -4.09 -6.85 4.53
C ILE A 57 -3.43 -5.48 4.26
N ALA A 58 -3.21 -5.15 2.99
CA ALA A 58 -2.64 -3.88 2.59
C ALA A 58 -3.50 -2.68 2.96
N GLN A 59 -4.81 -2.74 2.74
CA GLN A 59 -5.73 -1.67 3.17
C GLN A 59 -5.74 -1.50 4.69
N ARG A 60 -5.69 -2.59 5.46
CA ARG A 60 -5.60 -2.53 6.94
C ARG A 60 -4.30 -1.87 7.40
N ALA A 61 -3.23 -1.97 6.62
CA ALA A 61 -1.96 -1.27 6.85
C ALA A 61 -1.98 0.19 6.36
N GLY A 62 -3.12 0.72 5.90
CA GLY A 62 -3.25 2.10 5.44
C GLY A 62 -2.75 2.36 4.02
N ILE A 63 -2.56 1.30 3.22
CA ILE A 63 -2.12 1.44 1.83
C ILE A 63 -3.32 1.81 0.95
N PRO A 64 -3.25 2.91 0.18
CA PRO A 64 -4.33 3.33 -0.68
C PRO A 64 -4.57 2.32 -1.80
N LEU A 65 -5.83 2.18 -2.18
CA LEU A 65 -6.25 1.17 -3.15
C LEU A 65 -5.58 1.35 -4.53
N GLU A 66 -5.29 2.59 -4.91
CA GLU A 66 -4.61 2.91 -6.16
C GLU A 66 -3.16 2.42 -6.18
N GLU A 67 -2.44 2.52 -5.06
CA GLU A 67 -1.07 1.98 -4.94
C GLU A 67 -1.09 0.46 -5.05
N ILE A 68 -2.06 -0.20 -4.40
CA ILE A 68 -2.27 -1.65 -4.53
C ILE A 68 -2.55 -2.01 -6.00
N ARG A 69 -3.41 -1.26 -6.69
CA ARG A 69 -3.72 -1.48 -8.10
C ARG A 69 -2.47 -1.39 -8.99
N GLN A 70 -1.61 -0.41 -8.74
CA GLN A 70 -0.37 -0.21 -9.49
C GLN A 70 0.61 -1.37 -9.29
N THR A 71 0.84 -1.80 -8.05
CA THR A 71 1.66 -2.99 -7.75
C THR A 71 1.12 -4.24 -8.45
N PHE A 72 -0.21 -4.39 -8.45
CA PHE A 72 -0.89 -5.57 -8.98
C PHE A 72 -1.07 -5.54 -10.50
N ALA A 73 -0.72 -4.44 -11.18
CA ALA A 73 -0.81 -4.29 -12.63
C ALA A 73 0.11 -5.28 -13.37
N ALA A 74 1.23 -5.67 -12.75
CA ALA A 74 2.15 -6.68 -13.30
C ALA A 74 1.65 -8.13 -13.13
N ILE A 75 0.54 -8.33 -12.42
CA ILE A 75 -0.01 -9.66 -12.10
C ILE A 75 -1.28 -9.88 -12.91
N PRO A 76 -1.34 -10.92 -13.77
CA PRO A 76 -2.51 -11.20 -14.59
C PRO A 76 -3.78 -11.40 -13.75
N LEU A 77 -4.91 -11.00 -14.34
CA LEU A 77 -6.24 -11.10 -13.76
C LEU A 77 -7.04 -12.29 -14.31
N ASP A 78 -6.75 -12.67 -15.54
CA ASP A 78 -7.43 -13.65 -16.37
C ASP A 78 -6.87 -15.08 -16.23
N ARG A 79 -5.69 -15.22 -15.63
CA ARG A 79 -5.08 -16.52 -15.33
C ARG A 79 -4.37 -16.50 -13.98
N ALA A 80 -4.01 -17.70 -13.50
CA ALA A 80 -3.10 -17.82 -12.38
C ALA A 80 -1.73 -17.20 -12.74
N PRO A 81 -1.17 -16.35 -11.86
CA PRO A 81 0.19 -15.85 -12.05
C PRO A 81 1.19 -16.98 -11.85
N THR A 82 2.30 -16.92 -12.59
CA THR A 82 3.46 -17.77 -12.31
C THR A 82 4.14 -17.32 -11.02
N VAL A 83 4.92 -18.22 -10.42
CA VAL A 83 5.72 -17.91 -9.23
C VAL A 83 6.64 -16.72 -9.50
N ARG A 84 7.30 -16.67 -10.66
CA ARG A 84 8.22 -15.57 -11.03
C ARG A 84 7.52 -14.22 -11.17
N GLU A 85 6.32 -14.18 -11.75
CA GLU A 85 5.53 -12.95 -11.87
C GLU A 85 5.11 -12.42 -10.49
N TRP A 86 4.61 -13.33 -9.65
CA TRP A 86 4.22 -12.98 -8.28
C TRP A 86 5.41 -12.47 -7.48
N GLU A 87 6.53 -13.19 -7.47
CA GLU A 87 7.72 -12.80 -6.74
C GLU A 87 8.29 -11.46 -7.22
N ARG A 88 8.30 -11.20 -8.53
CA ARG A 88 8.79 -9.92 -9.07
C ARG A 88 7.96 -8.75 -8.56
N ALA A 89 6.63 -8.86 -8.65
CA ALA A 89 5.72 -7.83 -8.17
C ALA A 89 5.83 -7.63 -6.65
N MET A 90 5.93 -8.72 -5.89
CA MET A 90 6.04 -8.64 -4.43
C MET A 90 7.40 -8.09 -3.97
N ARG A 91 8.51 -8.44 -4.62
CA ARG A 91 9.84 -7.87 -4.28
C ARG A 91 9.86 -6.35 -4.40
N ALA A 92 9.39 -5.81 -5.51
CA ALA A 92 9.33 -4.37 -5.71
C ALA A 92 8.41 -3.67 -4.68
N TRP A 93 7.31 -4.33 -4.30
CA TRP A 93 6.43 -3.77 -3.29
C TRP A 93 7.01 -3.83 -1.88
N THR A 94 7.71 -4.92 -1.54
CA THR A 94 8.41 -5.05 -0.26
C THR A 94 9.37 -3.89 -0.04
N GLU A 95 10.16 -3.49 -1.04
CA GLU A 95 11.06 -2.33 -0.94
C GLU A 95 10.28 -1.03 -0.62
N THR A 96 9.10 -0.86 -1.23
CA THR A 96 8.23 0.30 -0.96
C THR A 96 7.67 0.27 0.47
N LEU A 97 7.28 -0.91 0.95
CA LEU A 97 6.78 -1.12 2.31
C LEU A 97 7.88 -0.89 3.35
N GLU A 98 9.09 -1.40 3.11
CA GLU A 98 10.24 -1.20 3.98
C GLU A 98 10.59 0.29 4.09
N GLN A 99 10.57 1.03 2.99
CA GLN A 99 10.78 2.48 3.04
C GLN A 99 9.72 3.17 3.90
N ARG A 100 8.46 2.77 3.77
CA ARG A 100 7.36 3.35 4.56
C ARG A 100 7.45 2.98 6.04
N ILE A 101 7.86 1.75 6.36
CA ILE A 101 8.13 1.31 7.74
C ILE A 101 9.26 2.14 8.34
N ASN A 102 10.35 2.36 7.60
CA ASN A 102 11.47 3.17 8.05
C ASN A 102 11.05 4.62 8.30
N ASP A 103 10.27 5.22 7.40
CA ASP A 103 9.78 6.60 7.54
C ASP A 103 8.83 6.74 8.75
N LEU A 104 7.94 5.77 8.97
CA LEU A 104 7.05 5.76 10.13
C LEU A 104 7.81 5.52 11.44
N THR A 105 8.85 4.68 11.40
CA THR A 105 9.72 4.41 12.56
C THR A 105 10.53 5.65 12.93
N ASP A 106 11.14 6.32 11.94
CA ASP A 106 11.86 7.58 12.13
C ASP A 106 10.93 8.68 12.67
N LEU A 107 9.71 8.79 12.14
CA LEU A 107 8.71 9.71 12.67
C LEU A 107 8.34 9.39 14.12
N ARG A 108 8.04 8.13 14.43
CA ARG A 108 7.73 7.66 15.78
C ARG A 108 8.85 8.03 16.76
N ASP A 109 10.10 7.73 16.41
CA ASP A 109 11.25 7.95 17.27
C ASP A 109 11.52 9.45 17.48
N LYS A 110 11.36 10.28 16.43
CA LYS A 110 11.41 11.75 16.54
C LYS A 110 10.31 12.33 17.43
N LEU A 111 9.09 11.77 17.35
CA LEU A 111 7.98 12.18 18.22
C LEU A 111 8.24 11.78 19.68
N PHE A 112 8.75 10.58 19.94
CA PHE A 112 9.12 10.16 21.30
C PHE A 112 10.27 10.97 21.88
N ASN A 113 11.24 11.39 21.06
CA ASN A 113 12.28 12.32 21.51
C ASN A 113 11.72 13.69 21.93
N CYS A 114 10.53 14.08 21.46
CA CYS A 114 9.84 15.28 21.92
C CYS A 114 8.96 15.08 23.14
N ILE A 115 8.36 13.90 23.31
CA ILE A 115 7.52 13.57 24.46
C ILE A 115 8.38 13.19 25.68
N GLY A 116 9.48 12.46 25.47
CA GLY A 116 10.47 12.08 26.49
C GLY A 116 11.45 13.21 26.86
N CYS A 117 11.43 14.33 26.14
CA CYS A 117 12.25 15.52 26.44
C CYS A 117 12.00 16.04 27.86
N GLY A 118 10.76 15.92 28.36
CA GLY A 118 10.37 16.48 29.66
C GLY A 118 10.59 18.00 29.77
N CYS A 119 10.96 18.66 28.68
CA CYS A 119 11.62 19.95 28.75
C CYS A 119 10.70 21.10 29.14
N LEU A 120 9.36 20.98 28.98
CA LEU A 120 8.38 22.05 29.27
C LEU A 120 8.74 23.42 28.64
N SER A 121 9.75 23.45 27.78
CA SER A 121 10.44 24.59 27.24
C SER A 121 10.32 24.46 25.74
N VAL A 122 9.41 25.26 25.18
CA VAL A 122 9.28 25.40 23.72
C VAL A 122 10.62 25.88 23.14
N THR A 123 11.49 26.52 23.92
CA THR A 123 12.80 27.07 23.51
C THR A 123 13.83 26.03 23.12
N ASP A 124 13.84 24.84 23.74
CA ASP A 124 14.92 23.85 23.54
C ASP A 124 14.50 22.62 22.74
N CYS A 125 13.28 22.65 22.18
CA CYS A 125 12.75 21.53 21.42
C CYS A 125 13.56 21.33 20.11
N PRO A 126 14.18 20.15 19.87
CA PRO A 126 14.94 19.89 18.65
C PRO A 126 14.04 19.82 17.39
N LEU A 127 12.71 19.73 17.57
CA LEU A 127 11.74 19.88 16.48
C LEU A 127 11.29 21.33 16.23
N ARG A 128 11.80 22.30 16.98
CA ARG A 128 11.47 23.72 16.77
C ARG A 128 12.36 24.34 15.69
N ASN A 129 11.71 25.02 14.75
CA ASN A 129 12.35 25.86 13.74
C ASN A 129 12.00 27.33 14.06
N CYS A 130 12.67 27.94 15.03
CA CYS A 130 12.43 29.35 15.39
C CYS A 130 12.60 30.25 14.17
N ASP A 131 11.67 31.20 14.01
CA ASP A 131 11.69 32.21 12.94
C ASP A 131 11.76 31.62 11.52
N ASP A 132 11.34 30.36 11.36
CA ASP A 132 11.44 29.60 10.13
C ASP A 132 12.83 29.64 9.45
N LYS A 133 13.91 29.66 10.24
CA LYS A 133 15.29 29.74 9.71
C LYS A 133 15.62 28.65 8.69
N LEU A 134 15.05 27.46 8.85
CA LEU A 134 15.26 26.35 7.91
C LEU A 134 14.49 26.54 6.59
N GLY A 135 13.53 27.46 6.49
CA GLY A 135 12.85 27.82 5.25
C GLY A 135 13.82 28.28 4.15
N ALA A 136 14.93 28.92 4.52
CA ALA A 136 16.02 29.26 3.60
C ALA A 136 16.67 28.02 2.93
N GLN A 137 16.53 26.83 3.53
CA GLN A 137 17.05 25.58 2.97
C GLN A 137 16.07 24.88 2.01
N GLY A 138 14.86 25.44 1.86
CA GLY A 138 13.82 25.02 0.93
C GLY A 138 12.48 24.69 1.60
N PRO A 139 11.45 24.31 0.81
CA PRO A 139 10.11 24.08 1.33
C PRO A 139 9.99 22.77 2.14
N GLY A 140 9.00 22.69 3.02
CA GLY A 140 8.59 21.49 3.76
C GLY A 140 9.17 21.37 5.18
N PRO A 141 8.84 20.30 5.93
CA PRO A 141 9.16 20.17 7.34
C PRO A 141 10.63 19.77 7.54
N ARG A 142 11.55 20.74 7.38
CA ARG A 142 13.01 20.55 7.27
C ARG A 142 13.64 19.68 8.36
N ILE A 143 13.08 19.69 9.56
CA ILE A 143 13.54 18.88 10.70
C ILE A 143 13.08 17.41 10.58
N LEU A 144 11.86 17.20 10.08
CA LEU A 144 11.23 15.88 9.99
C LEU A 144 11.51 15.16 8.66
N ILE A 145 12.16 15.81 7.69
CA ILE A 145 12.42 15.23 6.36
C ILE A 145 13.02 13.83 6.47
N THR A 146 12.37 12.88 5.81
CA THR A 146 12.79 11.48 5.80
C THR A 146 14.08 11.28 5.01
N ALA A 147 14.78 10.18 5.24
CA ALA A 147 16.01 9.87 4.48
C ALA A 147 15.74 9.79 2.97
N ALA A 148 14.58 9.25 2.56
CA ALA A 148 14.16 9.19 1.17
C ALA A 148 13.96 10.59 0.56
N GLU A 149 13.27 11.50 1.26
CA GLU A 149 13.06 12.87 0.80
C GLU A 149 14.39 13.66 0.68
N ARG A 150 15.36 13.43 1.58
CA ARG A 150 16.70 14.03 1.46
C ARG A 150 17.42 13.54 0.21
N ARG A 151 17.36 12.24 -0.10
CA ARG A 151 17.97 11.64 -1.30
C ARG A 151 17.31 12.17 -2.58
N ALA A 152 15.98 12.24 -2.62
CA ALA A 152 15.24 12.79 -3.76
C ALA A 152 15.60 14.25 -4.03
N ARG A 153 15.78 15.08 -2.98
CA ARG A 153 16.23 16.47 -3.12
C ARG A 153 17.67 16.60 -3.62
N ARG A 154 18.58 15.72 -3.17
CA ARG A 154 19.97 15.69 -3.70
C ARG A 154 20.01 15.36 -5.18
N LYS A 155 19.21 14.37 -5.64
CA LYS A 155 19.10 14.00 -7.06
C LYS A 155 18.52 15.09 -7.97
N ARG A 156 17.77 16.06 -7.43
CA ARG A 156 17.20 17.19 -8.20
C ARG A 156 18.13 18.41 -8.30
N ARG A 157 19.22 18.42 -7.53
CA ARG A 157 20.18 19.54 -7.47
C ARG A 157 21.48 19.27 -8.24
N GLY A 158 21.70 18.04 -8.70
CA GLY A 158 22.77 17.65 -9.62
C GLY A 158 22.15 17.24 -10.94
#